data_AF-A0A954BCP1-F1
#
_entry.id   AF-A0A954BCP1-F1
#
_cell.length_a   1.000
_cell.length_b   1.000
_cell.length_c   1.000
_cell.angle_alpha   90.00
_cell.angle_beta   90.00
_cell.angle_gamma   90.00
#
_symmetry.space_group_name_H-M   'P 1'
#
loop_
_entity.id
_entity.type
_entity.pdbx_description
1 polymer ?
#
loop_
_entity_poly.entity_id
_entity_poly.type
_entity_poly.pdbx_seq_one_letter_code
_entity_poly.pdbx_strand_id
1 'polypeptide(L)'
;GLYLFTSPIARRVHASAGAALMMAPMLHFEILRNAAFMHEKAPALVVAYASEAAFAAAILYCINALRGRYPAPALIAASVMLLAASWFLPNAGSVAIVLICAGFAANHRGLAGVGVIALAWFIGRFYYDLSMTLLEKSALMAALGAVTLGGALALRAMGRRAAATTEGADAGVSARRRSALAALAFAALLIGAAGLVNRSVMDLESAFKEARVIYLPLGPVDPRSLIQGDYMRLRFRETIYPGNEVASGMAKSGQVFLKLDADDVATFSRLASAGDTPASDEIRVNYTKNASGDIRYCPESFFFQEGEAELFATARFAAIRIAPDGRTRLFALADEERKIITPETE
;
A
#
# COMPACT_ATOMS: atom_id res chain seq x y z
N GLY A 1 -29.01 -1.80 27.29
CA GLY A 1 -27.61 -1.39 27.33
C GLY A 1 -27.21 -0.97 28.73
N LEU A 2 -27.40 0.31 29.07
CA LEU A 2 -27.01 0.92 30.36
C LEU A 2 -27.49 0.15 31.60
N TYR A 3 -28.74 -0.33 31.60
CA TYR A 3 -29.35 -1.08 32.72
C TYR A 3 -28.66 -2.42 33.02
N LEU A 4 -28.20 -3.14 31.99
CA LEU A 4 -27.45 -4.40 32.14
C LEU A 4 -26.02 -4.16 32.66
N PHE A 5 -25.51 -2.93 32.55
CA PHE A 5 -24.19 -2.53 33.04
C PHE A 5 -24.18 -2.08 34.51
N THR A 6 -25.34 -1.63 35.03
CA THR A 6 -25.48 -1.20 36.44
C THR A 6 -25.99 -2.32 37.36
N SER A 7 -26.48 -3.44 36.81
CA SER A 7 -26.95 -4.58 37.59
C SER A 7 -25.84 -5.64 37.79
N PRO A 8 -25.72 -6.24 38.98
CA PRO A 8 -24.72 -7.27 39.28
C PRO A 8 -25.17 -8.64 38.73
N ILE A 9 -25.15 -8.82 37.41
CA ILE A 9 -25.45 -10.12 36.78
C ILE A 9 -24.16 -10.73 36.24
N ALA A 10 -23.81 -11.90 36.76
CA ALA A 10 -22.68 -12.80 36.45
C ALA A 10 -21.70 -12.41 35.31
N ARG A 11 -20.39 -12.41 35.64
CA ARG A 11 -19.20 -12.09 34.79
C ARG A 11 -19.21 -12.61 33.33
N ARG A 12 -19.91 -13.70 33.01
CA ARG A 12 -19.95 -14.25 31.63
C ARG A 12 -20.86 -13.45 30.69
N VAL A 13 -21.96 -12.89 31.18
CA VAL A 13 -22.90 -12.09 30.36
C VAL A 13 -22.27 -10.75 29.97
N HIS A 14 -21.43 -10.17 30.83
CA HIS A 14 -20.68 -8.94 30.53
C HIS A 14 -19.65 -9.13 29.40
N ALA A 15 -19.02 -10.30 29.29
CA ALA A 15 -18.01 -10.56 28.25
C ALA A 15 -18.62 -10.68 26.84
N SER A 16 -19.77 -11.37 26.73
CA SER A 16 -20.51 -11.52 25.47
C SER A 16 -21.27 -10.25 25.08
N ALA A 17 -21.89 -9.55 26.04
CA ALA A 17 -22.51 -8.24 25.79
C ALA A 17 -21.48 -7.17 25.42
N GLY A 18 -20.30 -7.19 26.04
CA GLY A 18 -19.17 -6.34 25.70
C GLY A 18 -18.64 -6.60 24.29
N ALA A 19 -18.40 -7.86 23.93
CA ALA A 19 -17.99 -8.23 22.57
C ALA A 19 -19.02 -7.83 21.50
N ALA A 20 -20.32 -8.02 21.77
CA ALA A 20 -21.39 -7.60 20.88
C ALA A 20 -21.42 -6.06 20.69
N LEU A 21 -21.19 -5.29 21.76
CA LEU A 21 -21.09 -3.82 21.71
C LEU A 21 -19.86 -3.33 20.94
N MET A 22 -18.74 -4.05 21.02
CA MET A 22 -17.52 -3.69 20.27
C MET A 22 -17.64 -4.00 18.78
N MET A 23 -18.42 -5.02 18.42
CA MET A 23 -18.71 -5.37 17.02
C MET A 23 -19.85 -4.53 16.41
N ALA A 24 -20.77 -4.04 17.25
CA ALA A 24 -21.92 -3.25 16.83
C ALA A 24 -21.59 -2.03 15.95
N PRO A 25 -20.63 -1.15 16.26
CA PRO A 25 -20.32 0.00 15.39
C PRO A 25 -19.80 -0.43 14.01
N MET A 26 -19.00 -1.49 13.94
CA MET A 26 -18.48 -2.05 12.68
C MET A 26 -19.59 -2.68 11.84
N LEU A 27 -20.42 -3.53 12.44
CA LEU A 27 -21.56 -4.17 11.77
C LEU A 27 -22.61 -3.13 11.35
N HIS A 28 -22.90 -2.14 12.20
CA HIS A 28 -23.89 -1.10 11.92
C HIS A 28 -23.44 -0.19 10.77
N PHE A 29 -22.17 0.23 10.75
CA PHE A 29 -21.63 1.04 9.67
C PHE A 29 -21.65 0.29 8.33
N GLU A 30 -21.23 -0.98 8.31
CA GLU A 30 -21.14 -1.74 7.05
C GLU A 30 -22.48 -2.27 6.53
N ILE A 31 -23.37 -2.72 7.41
CA ILE A 31 -24.68 -3.23 7.00
C ILE A 31 -25.57 -2.06 6.56
N LEU A 32 -25.60 -0.95 7.29
CA LEU A 32 -26.51 0.15 6.97
C LEU A 32 -25.98 1.13 5.92
N ARG A 33 -24.67 1.31 5.77
CA ARG A 33 -24.13 2.08 4.63
C ARG A 33 -24.42 1.36 3.30
N ASN A 34 -24.25 0.04 3.25
CA ASN A 34 -24.59 -0.75 2.06
C ASN A 34 -26.12 -0.89 1.90
N ALA A 35 -26.91 -0.96 2.98
CA ALA A 35 -28.38 -0.98 2.88
C ALA A 35 -29.00 0.38 2.53
N ALA A 36 -28.40 1.50 2.94
CA ALA A 36 -28.78 2.85 2.50
C ALA A 36 -28.51 3.07 1.01
N PHE A 37 -27.55 2.34 0.44
CA PHE A 37 -27.35 2.25 -1.01
C PHE A 37 -28.47 1.46 -1.73
N MET A 38 -29.19 0.59 -1.00
CA MET A 38 -30.28 -0.26 -1.55
C MET A 38 -31.69 0.27 -1.24
N HIS A 39 -31.87 1.12 -0.22
CA HIS A 39 -33.15 1.76 0.09
C HIS A 39 -32.94 3.16 0.71
N GLU A 40 -33.48 4.16 0.02
CA GLU A 40 -33.47 5.62 0.26
C GLU A 40 -33.99 6.13 1.62
N LYS A 41 -34.23 5.28 2.62
CA LYS A 41 -35.06 5.64 3.78
C LYS A 41 -34.33 6.00 5.08
N ALA A 42 -33.01 5.88 5.17
CA ALA A 42 -32.25 6.35 6.33
C ALA A 42 -31.29 7.47 5.92
N PRO A 43 -31.36 8.68 6.51
CA PRO A 43 -30.39 9.74 6.22
C PRO A 43 -29.00 9.24 6.58
N ALA A 44 -28.04 9.31 5.66
CA ALA A 44 -26.65 8.88 5.89
C ALA A 44 -26.04 9.49 7.17
N LEU A 45 -26.48 10.69 7.54
CA LEU A 45 -26.15 11.38 8.79
C LEU A 45 -26.55 10.57 10.05
N VAL A 46 -27.75 9.98 10.08
CA VAL A 46 -28.25 9.21 11.23
C VAL A 46 -27.43 7.94 11.41
N VAL A 47 -27.06 7.27 10.31
CA VAL A 47 -26.21 6.08 10.35
C VAL A 47 -24.81 6.43 10.85
N ALA A 48 -24.23 7.55 10.39
CA ALA A 48 -22.93 8.04 10.85
C ALA A 48 -22.93 8.32 12.37
N TYR A 49 -23.89 9.09 12.86
CA TYR A 49 -23.98 9.41 14.30
C TYR A 49 -24.27 8.18 15.17
N ALA A 50 -25.08 7.22 14.70
CA ALA A 50 -25.34 5.98 15.41
C ALA A 50 -24.07 5.11 15.51
N SER A 51 -23.27 5.05 14.45
CA SER A 51 -21.96 4.38 14.44
C SER A 51 -20.97 5.05 15.41
N GLU A 52 -20.90 6.39 15.44
CA GLU A 52 -20.07 7.12 16.40
C GLU A 52 -20.49 6.89 17.85
N ALA A 53 -21.80 6.90 18.13
CA ALA A 53 -22.32 6.64 19.47
C ALA A 53 -21.97 5.20 19.94
N ALA A 54 -22.08 4.22 19.04
CA ALA A 54 -21.69 2.84 19.32
C ALA A 54 -20.17 2.70 19.53
N PHE A 55 -19.35 3.47 18.79
CA PHE A 55 -17.90 3.50 18.95
C PHE A 55 -17.49 4.12 20.30
N ALA A 56 -18.10 5.24 20.68
CA ALA A 56 -17.89 5.85 22.00
C ALA A 56 -18.27 4.89 23.14
N ALA A 57 -19.36 4.13 22.98
CA ALA A 57 -19.75 3.09 23.94
C ALA A 57 -18.72 1.94 24.04
N ALA A 58 -18.13 1.52 22.92
CA ALA A 58 -17.07 0.52 22.89
C ALA A 58 -15.79 1.01 23.59
N ILE A 59 -15.42 2.28 23.39
CA ILE A 59 -14.29 2.91 24.09
C ILE A 59 -14.56 2.96 25.61
N LEU A 60 -15.75 3.38 26.02
CA LEU A 60 -16.13 3.42 27.44
C LEU A 60 -16.09 2.02 28.09
N TYR A 61 -16.50 0.98 27.36
CA TYR A 61 -16.36 -0.41 27.80
C TYR A 61 -14.88 -0.78 28.01
N CYS A 62 -14.00 -0.45 27.06
CA CYS A 62 -12.56 -0.66 27.19
C CYS A 62 -11.98 0.09 28.40
N ILE A 63 -12.35 1.36 28.61
CA ILE A 63 -11.92 2.12 29.79
C ILE A 63 -12.36 1.40 31.07
N ASN A 64 -13.62 0.98 31.16
CA ASN A 64 -14.14 0.33 32.36
C ASN A 64 -13.47 -1.02 32.62
N ALA A 65 -13.25 -1.83 31.57
CA ALA A 65 -12.56 -3.12 31.67
C ALA A 65 -11.08 -2.97 32.09
N LEU A 66 -10.47 -1.81 31.82
CA LEU A 66 -9.05 -1.54 32.04
C LEU A 66 -8.78 -0.63 33.25
N ARG A 67 -9.82 -0.08 33.88
CA ARG A 67 -9.75 0.92 34.96
C ARG A 67 -8.97 0.46 36.19
N GLY A 68 -8.88 -0.85 36.42
CA GLY A 68 -8.10 -1.44 37.52
C GLY A 68 -6.69 -1.91 37.14
N ARG A 69 -6.33 -1.86 35.84
CA ARG A 69 -5.06 -2.41 35.33
C ARG A 69 -4.10 -1.34 34.81
N TYR A 70 -4.62 -0.17 34.46
CA TYR A 70 -3.85 0.96 33.94
C TYR A 70 -4.29 2.28 34.60
N PRO A 71 -3.38 3.28 34.73
CA PRO A 71 -3.70 4.55 35.36
C PRO A 71 -4.67 5.37 34.51
N ALA A 72 -5.61 6.08 35.16
CA ALA A 72 -6.67 6.84 34.50
C ALA A 72 -6.21 7.81 33.39
N PRO A 73 -5.09 8.55 33.54
CA PRO A 73 -4.59 9.43 32.47
C PRO A 73 -4.22 8.67 31.19
N ALA A 74 -3.72 7.43 31.31
CA ALA A 74 -3.35 6.61 30.16
C ALA A 74 -4.58 6.10 29.41
N LEU A 75 -5.63 5.74 30.14
CA LEU A 75 -6.91 5.34 29.55
C LEU A 75 -7.61 6.50 28.86
N ILE A 76 -7.58 7.69 29.45
CA ILE A 76 -8.14 8.91 28.85
C ILE A 76 -7.39 9.28 27.57
N ALA A 77 -6.06 9.30 27.59
CA ALA A 77 -5.26 9.60 26.40
C ALA A 77 -5.50 8.60 25.26
N ALA A 78 -5.50 7.29 25.56
CA ALA A 78 -5.80 6.27 24.55
C ALA A 78 -7.20 6.45 23.95
N SER A 79 -8.18 6.82 24.78
CA SER A 79 -9.57 7.06 24.35
C SER A 79 -9.69 8.28 23.44
N VAL A 80 -9.00 9.37 23.78
CA VAL A 80 -8.94 10.59 22.93
C VAL A 80 -8.28 10.29 21.60
N MET A 81 -7.19 9.53 21.59
CA MET A 81 -6.50 9.14 20.36
C MET A 81 -7.35 8.26 19.46
N LEU A 82 -8.13 7.34 20.03
CA LEU A 82 -9.03 6.46 19.29
C LEU A 82 -10.25 7.19 18.74
N LEU A 83 -10.83 8.13 19.50
CA LEU A 83 -11.89 9.01 19.03
C LEU A 83 -11.42 9.92 17.89
N ALA A 84 -10.23 10.51 18.03
CA ALA A 84 -9.62 11.30 16.96
C ALA A 84 -9.38 10.44 15.71
N ALA A 85 -8.84 9.22 15.86
CA ALA A 85 -8.63 8.29 14.75
C ALA A 85 -9.94 7.90 14.05
N SER A 86 -11.05 7.79 14.78
CA SER A 86 -12.38 7.47 14.22
C SER A 86 -12.95 8.56 13.33
N TRP A 87 -12.54 9.81 13.52
CA TRP A 87 -12.97 10.93 12.68
C TRP A 87 -12.32 10.87 11.29
N PHE A 88 -11.12 10.29 11.20
CA PHE A 88 -10.31 10.27 10.00
C PHE A 88 -10.34 8.94 9.23
N LEU A 89 -10.73 7.84 9.90
CA LEU A 89 -10.85 6.51 9.29
C LEU A 89 -12.34 6.19 9.09
N PRO A 90 -12.78 5.73 7.90
CA PRO A 90 -14.06 5.05 7.78
C PRO A 90 -14.12 3.95 8.84
N ASN A 91 -15.14 4.01 9.71
CA ASN A 91 -15.26 3.48 11.08
C ASN A 91 -14.78 2.04 11.40
N ALA A 92 -14.29 1.26 10.44
CA ALA A 92 -13.80 -0.10 10.64
C ALA A 92 -12.33 -0.19 11.11
N GLY A 93 -11.45 0.74 10.71
CA GLY A 93 -10.02 0.67 11.04
C GLY A 93 -9.73 0.95 12.52
N SER A 94 -10.38 1.97 13.09
CA SER A 94 -10.29 2.33 14.51
C SER A 94 -10.89 1.22 15.40
N VAL A 95 -12.04 0.65 15.01
CA VAL A 95 -12.68 -0.48 15.72
C VAL A 95 -11.79 -1.72 15.73
N ALA A 96 -11.15 -2.05 14.61
CA ALA A 96 -10.23 -3.19 14.53
C ALA A 96 -9.06 -3.07 15.52
N ILE A 97 -8.44 -1.89 15.61
CA ILE A 97 -7.36 -1.63 16.58
C ILE A 97 -7.87 -1.75 18.01
N VAL A 98 -9.06 -1.22 18.31
CA VAL A 98 -9.69 -1.31 19.63
C VAL A 98 -10.00 -2.78 20.00
N LEU A 99 -10.47 -3.59 19.07
CA LEU A 99 -10.71 -5.02 19.27
C LEU A 99 -9.43 -5.80 19.55
N ILE A 100 -8.33 -5.49 18.85
CA ILE A 100 -7.02 -6.09 19.10
C ILE A 100 -6.53 -5.72 20.51
N CYS A 101 -6.56 -4.44 20.85
CA CYS A 101 -6.12 -3.96 22.16
C CYS A 101 -6.97 -4.52 23.32
N ALA A 102 -8.30 -4.53 23.17
CA ALA A 102 -9.21 -5.09 24.16
C ALA A 102 -9.09 -6.61 24.27
N GLY A 103 -8.96 -7.32 23.15
CA GLY A 103 -8.75 -8.76 23.12
C GLY A 103 -7.45 -9.15 23.83
N PHE A 104 -6.37 -8.40 23.61
CA PHE A 104 -5.11 -8.60 24.32
C PHE A 104 -5.25 -8.32 25.82
N ALA A 105 -5.88 -7.20 26.19
CA ALA A 105 -5.98 -6.80 27.59
C ALA A 105 -6.97 -7.64 28.42
N ALA A 106 -8.02 -8.18 27.77
CA ALA A 106 -8.95 -9.14 28.35
C ALA A 106 -8.46 -10.61 28.27
N ASN A 107 -7.27 -10.85 27.70
CA ASN A 107 -6.71 -12.18 27.42
C ASN A 107 -7.66 -13.09 26.60
N HIS A 108 -8.45 -12.49 25.70
CA HIS A 108 -9.46 -13.19 24.89
C HIS A 108 -8.99 -13.32 23.44
N ARG A 109 -8.32 -14.46 23.13
CA ARG A 109 -7.71 -14.74 21.83
C ARG A 109 -8.68 -14.62 20.64
N GLY A 110 -9.95 -15.00 20.83
CA GLY A 110 -10.96 -14.87 19.78
C GLY A 110 -11.30 -13.41 19.44
N LEU A 111 -11.28 -12.52 20.44
CA LEU A 111 -11.61 -11.10 20.23
C LEU A 111 -10.44 -10.40 19.51
N ALA A 112 -9.21 -10.74 19.89
CA ALA A 112 -8.02 -10.28 19.17
C ALA A 112 -7.99 -10.81 17.73
N GLY A 113 -8.35 -12.09 17.51
CA GLY A 113 -8.44 -12.68 16.17
C GLY A 113 -9.47 -11.99 15.28
N VAL A 114 -10.67 -11.68 15.81
CA VAL A 114 -11.68 -10.89 15.08
C VAL A 114 -11.17 -9.49 14.75
N GLY A 115 -10.46 -8.84 15.67
CA GLY A 115 -9.81 -7.55 15.41
C GLY A 115 -8.77 -7.59 14.30
N VAL A 116 -7.95 -8.65 14.21
CA VAL A 116 -6.99 -8.84 13.12
C VAL A 116 -7.68 -9.04 11.77
N ILE A 117 -8.73 -9.87 11.73
CA ILE A 117 -9.53 -10.07 10.50
C ILE A 117 -10.19 -8.76 10.06
N ALA A 118 -10.76 -8.01 11.01
CA ALA A 118 -11.36 -6.70 10.76
C ALA A 118 -10.33 -5.69 10.22
N LEU A 119 -9.10 -5.73 10.74
CA LEU A 119 -8.01 -4.87 10.26
C LEU A 119 -7.62 -5.19 8.82
N ALA A 120 -7.43 -6.48 8.51
CA ALA A 120 -7.09 -6.93 7.15
C ALA A 120 -8.20 -6.55 6.14
N TRP A 121 -9.46 -6.75 6.54
CA TRP A 121 -10.62 -6.37 5.74
C TRP A 121 -10.70 -4.84 5.52
N PHE A 122 -10.45 -4.05 6.56
CA PHE A 122 -10.39 -2.58 6.45
C PHE A 122 -9.28 -2.13 5.51
N ILE A 123 -8.05 -2.67 5.64
CA ILE A 123 -6.92 -2.32 4.76
C ILE A 123 -7.29 -2.59 3.30
N GLY A 124 -7.90 -3.74 3.01
CA GLY A 124 -8.38 -4.05 1.66
C GLY A 124 -9.39 -3.02 1.16
N ARG A 125 -10.41 -2.69 1.95
CA ARG A 125 -11.45 -1.74 1.53
C ARG A 125 -10.93 -0.30 1.40
N PHE A 126 -10.10 0.15 2.34
CA PHE A 126 -9.48 1.48 2.32
C PHE A 126 -8.56 1.65 1.11
N TYR A 127 -7.85 0.59 0.71
CA TYR A 127 -7.04 0.59 -0.50
C TYR A 127 -7.91 0.81 -1.74
N TYR A 128 -9.02 0.08 -1.87
CA TYR A 128 -9.93 0.14 -3.03
C TYR A 128 -10.98 1.27 -2.99
N ASP A 129 -10.96 2.16 -1.99
CA ASP A 129 -11.89 3.30 -1.94
C ASP A 129 -11.44 4.41 -2.91
N LEU A 130 -12.15 4.59 -4.02
CA LEU A 130 -11.76 5.52 -5.09
C LEU A 130 -12.04 7.00 -4.74
N SER A 131 -12.68 7.30 -3.62
CA SER A 131 -13.01 8.69 -3.27
C SER A 131 -11.81 9.53 -2.78
N MET A 132 -10.69 8.89 -2.45
CA MET A 132 -9.47 9.56 -1.97
C MET A 132 -8.27 9.13 -2.81
N THR A 133 -7.40 10.09 -3.10
CA THR A 133 -6.15 9.83 -3.83
C THR A 133 -5.17 8.99 -2.99
N LEU A 134 -4.23 8.34 -3.67
CA LEU A 134 -3.20 7.54 -2.98
C LEU A 134 -2.30 8.42 -2.08
N LEU A 135 -2.05 9.66 -2.50
CA LEU A 135 -1.28 10.64 -1.74
C LEU A 135 -1.99 10.99 -0.43
N GLU A 136 -3.28 11.34 -0.49
CA GLU A 136 -4.09 11.65 0.69
C GLU A 136 -4.18 10.45 1.64
N LYS A 137 -4.38 9.24 1.11
CA LYS A 137 -4.37 7.99 1.91
C LYS A 137 -3.03 7.79 2.62
N SER A 138 -1.91 8.04 1.93
CA SER A 138 -0.57 7.89 2.51
C SER A 138 -0.29 8.94 3.60
N ALA A 139 -0.70 10.20 3.37
CA ALA A 139 -0.56 11.29 4.32
C ALA A 139 -1.40 11.04 5.58
N LEU A 140 -2.64 10.57 5.41
CA LEU A 140 -3.54 10.18 6.49
C LEU A 140 -2.93 9.08 7.36
N MET A 141 -2.38 8.02 6.74
CA MET A 141 -1.73 6.92 7.45
C MET A 141 -0.46 7.36 8.18
N ALA A 142 0.33 8.24 7.56
CA ALA A 142 1.52 8.82 8.19
C ALA A 142 1.16 9.69 9.40
N ALA A 143 0.17 10.56 9.27
CA ALA A 143 -0.33 11.39 10.36
C ALA A 143 -0.86 10.54 11.53
N LEU A 144 -1.66 9.52 11.23
CA LEU A 144 -2.18 8.59 12.22
C LEU A 144 -1.05 7.82 12.94
N GLY A 145 -0.04 7.38 12.18
CA GLY A 145 1.17 6.76 12.73
C GLY A 145 1.94 7.70 13.67
N ALA A 146 2.11 8.96 13.28
CA ALA A 146 2.78 9.97 14.10
C ALA A 146 2.02 10.28 15.39
N VAL A 147 0.69 10.45 15.32
CA VAL A 147 -0.16 10.68 16.49
C VAL A 147 -0.11 9.48 17.45
N THR A 148 -0.26 8.26 16.93
CA THR A 148 -0.23 7.04 17.75
C THR A 148 1.13 6.82 18.40
N LEU A 149 2.22 7.03 17.67
CA LEU A 149 3.58 6.96 18.20
C LEU A 149 3.84 8.04 19.26
N GLY A 150 3.47 9.29 18.97
CA GLY A 150 3.62 10.43 19.88
C GLY A 150 2.89 10.20 21.19
N GLY A 151 1.64 9.74 21.13
CA GLY A 151 0.85 9.38 22.32
C GLY A 151 1.46 8.21 23.10
N ALA A 152 1.94 7.17 22.43
CA ALA A 152 2.62 6.06 23.09
C ALA A 152 3.91 6.50 23.82
N LEU A 153 4.69 7.40 23.22
CA LEU A 153 5.89 7.98 23.83
C LEU A 153 5.53 8.88 25.03
N ALA A 154 4.50 9.71 24.90
CA ALA A 154 3.99 10.55 25.99
C ALA A 154 3.53 9.72 27.18
N LEU A 155 2.75 8.66 26.93
CA LEU A 155 2.30 7.72 27.97
C LEU A 155 3.44 6.99 28.66
N ARG A 156 4.46 6.57 27.90
CA ARG A 156 5.69 5.99 28.46
C ARG A 156 6.45 7.01 29.31
N ALA A 157 6.52 8.27 28.89
CA ALA A 157 7.17 9.32 29.66
C ALA A 157 6.42 9.64 30.96
N MET A 158 5.08 9.70 30.92
CA MET A 158 4.23 9.90 32.09
C MET A 158 4.29 8.72 33.07
N GLY A 159 4.24 7.48 32.57
CA GLY A 159 4.39 6.27 33.39
C GLY A 159 5.77 6.17 34.05
N ARG A 160 6.84 6.60 33.38
CA ARG A 160 8.18 6.68 33.97
C ARG A 160 8.27 7.73 35.08
N ARG A 161 7.61 8.88 34.92
CA ARG A 161 7.54 9.91 35.97
C ARG A 161 6.75 9.43 37.20
N ALA A 162 5.69 8.66 37.00
CA ALA A 162 4.88 8.08 38.09
C ALA A 162 5.54 6.87 38.78
N ALA A 163 6.40 6.10 38.09
CA ALA A 163 7.13 4.99 38.68
C ALA A 163 8.41 5.44 39.43
N ALA A 164 8.99 6.58 39.05
CA ALA A 164 10.15 7.16 39.73
C ALA A 164 9.88 7.59 41.18
N THR A 165 8.60 7.67 41.59
CA THR A 165 8.18 8.00 42.95
C THR A 165 8.00 6.79 43.88
N THR A 166 8.22 5.55 43.43
CA THR A 166 7.80 4.36 44.24
C THR A 166 8.78 3.18 44.31
N GLU A 167 9.81 3.03 43.45
CA GLU A 167 10.72 1.86 43.52
C GLU A 167 12.22 2.19 43.40
N GLY A 168 13.03 1.37 44.10
CA GLY A 168 14.50 1.45 44.16
C GLY A 168 15.23 1.14 42.85
N ALA A 169 16.43 1.70 42.74
CA ALA A 169 17.14 1.97 41.48
C ALA A 169 17.52 0.74 40.61
N ASP A 170 17.65 -0.47 41.16
CA ASP A 170 18.28 -1.59 40.43
C ASP A 170 17.36 -2.37 39.48
N ALA A 171 16.08 -2.56 39.80
CA ALA A 171 15.15 -3.31 38.93
C ALA A 171 14.81 -2.54 37.63
N GLY A 172 14.73 -1.21 37.72
CA GLY A 172 14.40 -0.33 36.61
C GLY A 172 15.47 -0.26 35.51
N VAL A 173 16.76 -0.46 35.85
CA VAL A 173 17.87 -0.42 34.90
C VAL A 173 17.79 -1.57 33.91
N SER A 174 17.47 -2.79 34.37
CA SER A 174 17.40 -3.99 33.51
C SER A 174 16.24 -3.97 32.49
N ALA A 175 15.08 -3.43 32.88
CA ALA A 175 13.92 -3.26 32.00
C ALA A 175 14.11 -2.08 31.01
N ARG A 176 14.79 -1.02 31.45
CA ARG A 176 15.18 0.12 30.60
C ARG A 176 16.18 -0.30 29.53
N ARG A 177 17.16 -1.14 29.88
CA ARG A 177 18.15 -1.67 28.93
C ARG A 177 17.47 -2.57 27.88
N ARG A 178 16.56 -3.45 28.28
CA ARG A 178 15.79 -4.31 27.36
C ARG A 178 14.90 -3.54 26.39
N SER A 179 14.19 -2.50 26.86
CA SER A 179 13.35 -1.66 26.00
C SER A 179 14.17 -0.74 25.07
N ALA A 180 15.32 -0.24 25.52
CA ALA A 180 16.25 0.51 24.68
C ALA A 180 16.89 -0.37 23.60
N LEU A 181 17.30 -1.59 23.94
CA LEU A 181 17.82 -2.58 22.98
C LEU A 181 16.76 -2.98 21.96
N ALA A 182 15.51 -3.19 22.36
CA ALA A 182 14.42 -3.48 21.43
C ALA A 182 14.14 -2.31 20.47
N ALA A 183 14.18 -1.06 20.97
CA ALA A 183 14.03 0.13 20.13
C ALA A 183 15.20 0.31 19.15
N LEU A 184 16.45 0.08 19.61
CA LEU A 184 17.63 0.08 18.76
C LEU A 184 17.59 -1.03 17.71
N ALA A 185 17.17 -2.24 18.08
CA ALA A 185 17.01 -3.35 17.14
C ALA A 185 15.95 -3.04 16.07
N PHE A 186 14.82 -2.43 16.47
CA PHE A 186 13.79 -2.01 15.52
C PHE A 186 14.28 -0.86 14.61
N ALA A 187 14.99 0.12 15.15
CA ALA A 187 15.59 1.19 14.34
C ALA A 187 16.64 0.64 13.37
N ALA A 188 17.48 -0.30 13.82
CA ALA A 188 18.48 -0.98 12.97
C ALA A 188 17.80 -1.80 11.86
N LEU A 189 16.67 -2.45 12.15
CA LEU A 189 15.86 -3.15 11.15
C LEU A 189 15.33 -2.18 10.08
N LEU A 190 14.76 -1.04 10.50
CA LEU A 190 14.24 -0.03 9.56
C LEU A 190 15.36 0.57 8.70
N ILE A 191 16.50 0.92 9.30
CA ILE A 191 17.66 1.43 8.58
C ILE A 191 18.22 0.37 7.63
N GLY A 192 18.28 -0.90 8.05
CA GLY A 192 18.69 -2.02 7.21
C GLY A 192 17.77 -2.22 6.01
N ALA A 193 16.45 -2.16 6.22
CA ALA A 193 15.45 -2.24 5.16
C ALA A 193 15.57 -1.05 4.18
N ALA A 194 15.69 0.17 4.69
CA ALA A 194 15.90 1.37 3.87
C ALA A 194 17.20 1.27 3.06
N GLY A 195 18.29 0.78 3.67
CA GLY A 195 19.57 0.55 3.00
C GLY A 195 19.48 -0.49 1.88
N LEU A 196 18.71 -1.56 2.07
CA LEU A 196 18.47 -2.57 1.04
C LEU A 196 17.71 -1.99 -0.16
N VAL A 197 16.65 -1.21 0.11
CA VAL A 197 15.89 -0.51 -0.93
C VAL A 197 16.80 0.49 -1.66
N ASN A 198 17.58 1.29 -0.95
CA ASN A 198 18.46 2.29 -1.56
C ASN A 198 19.54 1.63 -2.44
N ARG A 199 20.11 0.49 -2.03
CA ARG A 199 21.02 -0.29 -2.89
C ARG A 199 20.34 -0.73 -4.19
N SER A 200 19.11 -1.24 -4.11
CA SER A 200 18.37 -1.65 -5.31
C SER A 200 18.13 -0.49 -6.28
N VAL A 201 17.92 0.72 -5.77
CA VAL A 201 17.79 1.94 -6.58
C VAL A 201 19.13 2.30 -7.22
N MET A 202 20.24 2.30 -6.47
CA MET A 202 21.57 2.61 -6.99
C MET A 202 22.03 1.63 -8.09
N ASP A 203 21.70 0.34 -7.93
CA ASP A 203 22.01 -0.71 -8.91
C ASP A 203 21.23 -0.49 -10.22
N LEU A 204 19.96 -0.07 -10.11
CA LEU A 204 19.14 0.31 -11.25
C LEU A 204 19.65 1.60 -11.92
N GLU A 205 19.96 2.63 -11.15
CA GLU A 205 20.50 3.89 -11.70
C GLU A 205 21.81 3.66 -12.44
N SER A 206 22.74 2.92 -11.83
CA SER A 206 24.06 2.65 -12.42
C SER A 206 23.94 1.83 -13.71
N ALA A 207 22.99 0.89 -13.77
CA ALA A 207 22.71 0.13 -14.99
C ALA A 207 22.29 1.00 -16.18
N PHE A 208 21.57 2.10 -15.91
CA PHE A 208 21.00 2.96 -16.95
C PHE A 208 21.79 4.27 -17.18
N LYS A 209 22.97 4.44 -16.57
CA LYS A 209 23.83 5.63 -16.78
C LYS A 209 24.28 5.80 -18.22
N GLU A 210 24.66 4.69 -18.86
CA GLU A 210 25.15 4.65 -20.25
C GLU A 210 24.08 4.08 -21.20
N ALA A 211 22.80 4.13 -20.81
CA ALA A 211 21.75 3.52 -21.61
C ALA A 211 21.43 4.34 -22.86
N ARG A 212 21.31 3.65 -23.99
CA ARG A 212 20.84 4.25 -25.26
C ARG A 212 19.31 4.30 -25.27
N VAL A 213 18.76 5.41 -25.76
CA VAL A 213 17.32 5.54 -26.01
C VAL A 213 17.02 5.04 -27.42
N ILE A 214 16.01 4.19 -27.55
CA ILE A 214 15.47 3.73 -28.83
C ILE A 214 13.94 3.85 -28.84
N TYR A 215 13.33 3.77 -30.01
CA TYR A 215 11.88 3.83 -30.17
C TYR A 215 11.31 2.49 -30.63
N LEU A 216 10.33 1.97 -29.88
CA LEU A 216 9.51 0.85 -30.34
C LEU A 216 8.18 1.35 -30.88
N PRO A 217 7.80 1.00 -32.11
CA PRO A 217 6.53 1.43 -32.69
C PRO A 217 5.35 0.75 -32.00
N LEU A 218 4.32 1.53 -31.71
CA LEU A 218 3.07 1.09 -31.10
C LEU A 218 2.01 0.76 -32.17
N GLY A 219 1.17 -0.22 -31.87
CA GLY A 219 -0.11 -0.49 -32.54
C GLY A 219 -1.24 0.31 -31.88
N PRO A 220 -2.53 0.00 -32.20
CA PRO A 220 -3.67 0.64 -31.56
C PRO A 220 -3.60 0.49 -30.04
N VAL A 221 -3.57 1.62 -29.34
CA VAL A 221 -3.36 1.68 -27.90
C VAL A 221 -4.70 1.77 -27.18
N ASP A 222 -4.89 1.00 -26.11
CA ASP A 222 -6.11 1.03 -25.29
C ASP A 222 -5.83 1.78 -23.98
N PRO A 223 -6.41 2.97 -23.77
CA PRO A 223 -6.08 3.84 -22.64
C PRO A 223 -6.73 3.45 -21.30
N ARG A 224 -7.36 2.27 -21.13
CA ARG A 224 -8.22 2.05 -19.95
C ARG A 224 -7.80 0.95 -18.97
N SER A 225 -7.71 1.36 -17.70
CA SER A 225 -8.13 0.57 -16.53
C SER A 225 -8.49 1.46 -15.34
N LEU A 226 -9.79 1.57 -15.05
CA LEU A 226 -10.35 2.37 -13.94
C LEU A 226 -9.86 2.00 -12.52
N ILE A 227 -9.28 0.81 -12.33
CA ILE A 227 -9.17 0.19 -10.99
C ILE A 227 -7.79 0.41 -10.34
N GLN A 228 -6.75 0.74 -11.10
CA GLN A 228 -5.36 0.85 -10.60
C GLN A 228 -4.75 2.26 -10.79
N GLY A 229 -5.57 3.23 -11.18
CA GLY A 229 -5.15 4.54 -11.68
C GLY A 229 -5.10 4.57 -13.21
N ASP A 230 -4.96 5.76 -13.78
CA ASP A 230 -4.87 5.97 -15.21
C ASP A 230 -3.57 5.37 -15.76
N TYR A 231 -3.70 4.25 -16.46
CA TYR A 231 -2.60 3.61 -17.18
C TYR A 231 -3.07 3.15 -18.54
N MET A 232 -2.14 3.17 -19.49
CA MET A 232 -2.36 2.77 -20.87
C MET A 232 -1.64 1.46 -21.15
N ARG A 233 -2.37 0.51 -21.74
CA ARG A 233 -1.79 -0.75 -22.20
C ARG A 233 -1.13 -0.54 -23.55
N LEU A 234 0.18 -0.71 -23.59
CA LEU A 234 0.98 -0.60 -24.80
C LEU A 234 0.91 -1.90 -25.58
N ARG A 235 0.58 -1.80 -26.87
CA ARG A 235 0.74 -2.89 -27.84
C ARG A 235 1.83 -2.48 -28.80
N PHE A 236 2.90 -3.26 -28.88
CA PHE A 236 3.96 -3.03 -29.86
C PHE A 236 3.59 -3.63 -31.21
N ARG A 237 4.12 -3.06 -32.31
CA ARG A 237 3.91 -3.63 -33.64
C ARG A 237 4.65 -4.95 -33.80
N GLU A 238 4.07 -5.86 -34.60
CA GLU A 238 4.65 -7.17 -34.92
C GLU A 238 6.07 -7.10 -35.51
N THR A 239 6.46 -5.96 -36.09
CA THR A 239 7.80 -5.73 -36.68
C THR A 239 8.95 -5.84 -35.68
N ILE A 240 8.68 -5.74 -34.38
CA ILE A 240 9.71 -5.88 -33.34
C ILE A 240 9.87 -7.32 -32.88
N TYR A 241 8.96 -8.21 -33.28
CA TYR A 241 8.94 -9.60 -32.85
C TYR A 241 9.49 -10.54 -33.94
N PRO A 242 10.08 -11.67 -33.55
CA PRO A 242 10.41 -12.76 -34.46
C PRO A 242 9.16 -13.36 -35.11
N GLY A 243 9.30 -13.96 -36.30
CA GLY A 243 8.25 -14.79 -36.87
C GLY A 243 7.93 -16.03 -36.01
N ASN A 244 6.71 -16.58 -36.17
CA ASN A 244 6.17 -17.66 -35.34
C ASN A 244 7.08 -18.90 -35.23
N GLU A 245 7.77 -19.27 -36.30
CA GLU A 245 8.69 -20.42 -36.31
C GLU A 245 9.87 -20.20 -35.37
N VAL A 246 10.48 -19.02 -35.44
CA VAL A 246 11.62 -18.64 -34.59
C VAL A 246 11.16 -18.49 -33.14
N ALA A 247 10.00 -17.85 -32.91
CA ALA A 247 9.42 -17.64 -31.59
C ALA A 247 9.12 -18.96 -30.85
N SER A 248 8.71 -20.00 -31.58
CA SER A 248 8.37 -21.31 -31.01
C SER A 248 9.58 -22.02 -30.41
N GLY A 249 10.76 -21.87 -31.03
CA GLY A 249 12.02 -22.45 -30.56
C GLY A 249 12.74 -21.66 -29.47
N MET A 250 12.24 -20.49 -29.07
CA MET A 250 12.88 -19.64 -28.07
C MET A 250 12.78 -20.20 -26.65
N ALA A 251 13.88 -20.06 -25.90
CA ALA A 251 13.89 -20.29 -24.46
C ALA A 251 12.99 -19.29 -23.72
N LYS A 252 12.65 -19.60 -22.46
CA LYS A 252 11.81 -18.76 -21.60
C LYS A 252 12.38 -17.34 -21.39
N SER A 253 13.69 -17.19 -21.45
CA SER A 253 14.36 -15.89 -21.39
C SER A 253 15.65 -15.96 -22.19
N GLY A 254 16.05 -14.85 -22.79
CA GLY A 254 17.26 -14.78 -23.60
C GLY A 254 17.53 -13.37 -24.09
N GLN A 255 18.34 -13.27 -25.15
CA GLN A 255 18.70 -12.00 -25.76
C GLN A 255 18.40 -12.04 -27.26
N VAL A 256 17.99 -10.90 -27.81
CA VAL A 256 17.82 -10.67 -29.25
C VAL A 256 18.61 -9.45 -29.67
N PHE A 257 18.86 -9.34 -30.98
CA PHE A 257 19.31 -8.11 -31.60
C PHE A 257 18.15 -7.44 -32.30
N LEU A 258 17.97 -6.15 -32.02
CA LEU A 258 17.09 -5.26 -32.76
C LEU A 258 17.94 -4.41 -33.68
N LYS A 259 17.53 -4.28 -34.94
CA LYS A 259 18.14 -3.37 -35.90
C LYS A 259 17.49 -1.99 -35.74
N LEU A 260 18.31 -0.95 -35.70
CA LEU A 260 17.89 0.44 -35.63
C LEU A 260 17.96 1.08 -37.01
N ASP A 261 16.92 1.81 -37.39
CA ASP A 261 16.96 2.67 -38.57
C ASP A 261 17.66 4.01 -38.28
N ALA A 262 17.66 4.92 -39.27
CA ALA A 262 18.27 6.25 -39.13
C ALA A 262 17.60 7.13 -38.06
N ASP A 263 16.38 6.78 -37.65
CA ASP A 263 15.55 7.49 -36.67
C ASP A 263 15.52 6.77 -35.31
N ASP A 264 16.43 5.82 -35.06
CA ASP A 264 16.49 4.97 -33.86
C ASP A 264 15.20 4.15 -33.59
N VAL A 265 14.42 3.87 -34.63
CA VAL A 265 13.27 2.96 -34.56
C VAL A 265 13.75 1.53 -34.72
N ALA A 266 13.40 0.69 -33.75
CA ALA A 266 13.84 -0.69 -33.70
C ALA A 266 12.92 -1.65 -34.46
N THR A 267 13.52 -2.58 -35.19
CA THR A 267 12.88 -3.75 -35.81
C THR A 267 13.62 -5.02 -35.43
N PHE A 268 12.94 -6.17 -35.41
CA PHE A 268 13.58 -7.45 -35.12
C PHE A 268 14.68 -7.76 -36.15
N SER A 269 15.89 -8.11 -35.69
CA SER A 269 16.98 -8.59 -36.54
C SER A 269 17.12 -10.10 -36.43
N ARG A 270 17.58 -10.58 -35.27
CA ARG A 270 17.93 -11.99 -35.05
C ARG A 270 18.03 -12.34 -33.57
N LEU A 271 18.04 -13.63 -33.27
CA LEU A 271 18.37 -14.16 -31.94
C LEU A 271 19.86 -13.95 -31.62
N ALA A 272 20.17 -13.64 -30.36
CA ALA A 272 21.55 -13.54 -29.91
C ALA A 272 22.07 -14.92 -29.45
N SER A 273 23.25 -15.28 -29.91
CA SER A 273 24.00 -16.45 -29.46
C SER A 273 25.17 -16.05 -28.55
N ALA A 274 25.69 -17.01 -27.79
CA ALA A 274 26.83 -16.77 -26.92
C ALA A 274 28.07 -16.36 -27.76
N GLY A 275 28.61 -15.17 -27.47
CA GLY A 275 29.79 -14.64 -28.17
C GLY A 275 29.47 -13.71 -29.35
N ASP A 276 28.19 -13.55 -29.72
CA ASP A 276 27.82 -12.57 -30.75
C ASP A 276 28.20 -11.15 -30.31
N THR A 277 28.52 -10.29 -31.28
CA THR A 277 28.64 -8.84 -31.09
C THR A 277 27.57 -8.14 -31.92
N PRO A 278 26.94 -7.06 -31.40
CA PRO A 278 26.02 -6.26 -32.20
C PRO A 278 26.79 -5.57 -33.35
N ALA A 279 26.18 -5.52 -34.53
CA ALA A 279 26.61 -4.61 -35.59
C ALA A 279 26.42 -3.13 -35.17
N SER A 280 26.96 -2.19 -35.94
CA SER A 280 26.87 -0.75 -35.62
C SER A 280 25.44 -0.21 -35.55
N ASP A 281 24.52 -0.86 -36.28
CA ASP A 281 23.09 -0.58 -36.34
C ASP A 281 22.24 -1.61 -35.57
N GLU A 282 22.87 -2.50 -34.80
CA GLU A 282 22.16 -3.45 -33.92
C GLU A 282 22.30 -3.06 -32.45
N ILE A 283 21.27 -3.35 -31.67
CA ILE A 283 21.29 -3.25 -30.22
C ILE A 283 20.81 -4.55 -29.60
N ARG A 284 21.49 -4.97 -28.52
CA ARG A 284 21.15 -6.17 -27.78
C ARG A 284 20.06 -5.89 -26.76
N VAL A 285 19.03 -6.71 -26.73
CA VAL A 285 17.87 -6.56 -25.86
C VAL A 285 17.51 -7.87 -25.20
N ASN A 286 17.27 -7.83 -23.89
CA ASN A 286 16.79 -8.99 -23.13
C ASN A 286 15.30 -9.21 -23.38
N TYR A 287 14.90 -10.46 -23.50
CA TYR A 287 13.49 -10.83 -23.63
C TYR A 287 13.10 -11.90 -22.61
N THR A 288 11.81 -11.93 -22.30
CA THR A 288 11.17 -12.98 -21.52
C THR A 288 9.93 -13.49 -22.24
N LYS A 289 9.65 -14.78 -22.13
CA LYS A 289 8.48 -15.44 -22.70
C LYS A 289 7.55 -15.85 -21.56
N ASN A 290 6.29 -15.46 -21.65
CA ASN A 290 5.28 -15.87 -20.67
C ASN A 290 4.79 -17.31 -20.94
N ALA A 291 3.84 -17.80 -20.13
CA ALA A 291 3.31 -19.15 -20.28
C ALA A 291 2.48 -19.36 -21.57
N SER A 292 1.84 -18.30 -22.09
CA SER A 292 1.12 -18.33 -23.38
C SER A 292 2.04 -18.28 -24.59
N GLY A 293 3.31 -17.95 -24.40
CA GLY A 293 4.32 -17.89 -25.43
C GLY A 293 4.58 -16.49 -25.99
N ASP A 294 3.95 -15.46 -25.43
CA ASP A 294 4.16 -14.07 -25.82
C ASP A 294 5.53 -13.59 -25.34
N ILE A 295 6.23 -12.90 -26.24
CA ILE A 295 7.56 -12.36 -26.00
C ILE A 295 7.42 -10.93 -25.47
N ARG A 296 8.18 -10.63 -24.42
CA ARG A 296 8.23 -9.31 -23.81
C ARG A 296 9.66 -8.79 -23.78
N TYR A 297 9.87 -7.63 -24.40
CA TYR A 297 11.14 -6.89 -24.34
C TYR A 297 11.18 -5.85 -23.25
N CYS A 298 10.04 -5.24 -22.90
CA CYS A 298 9.95 -4.15 -21.93
C CYS A 298 8.54 -4.11 -21.28
N PRO A 299 8.28 -3.25 -20.29
CA PRO A 299 6.92 -3.06 -19.75
C PRO A 299 5.90 -2.67 -20.83
N GLU A 300 4.76 -3.36 -20.85
CA GLU A 300 3.64 -3.12 -21.77
C GLU A 300 2.55 -2.22 -21.15
N SER A 301 2.88 -1.48 -20.10
CA SER A 301 1.97 -0.55 -19.43
C SER A 301 2.69 0.74 -19.05
N PHE A 302 2.05 1.87 -19.32
CA PHE A 302 2.54 3.20 -18.96
C PHE A 302 1.54 3.88 -18.04
N PHE A 303 2.00 4.35 -16.88
CA PHE A 303 1.16 5.01 -15.86
C PHE A 303 1.33 6.52 -15.98
N PHE A 304 0.22 7.26 -15.87
CA PHE A 304 0.17 8.73 -15.94
C PHE A 304 -0.82 9.26 -14.90
N GLN A 305 -0.87 10.59 -14.74
CA GLN A 305 -1.80 11.18 -13.79
C GLN A 305 -3.23 11.08 -14.32
N GLU A 306 -4.21 11.09 -13.40
CA GLU A 306 -5.61 11.03 -13.78
C GLU A 306 -5.99 12.22 -14.67
N GLY A 307 -6.64 11.96 -15.80
CA GLY A 307 -7.05 12.98 -16.77
C GLY A 307 -6.08 13.21 -17.94
N GLU A 308 -4.89 12.59 -17.94
CA GLU A 308 -3.91 12.71 -19.04
C GLU A 308 -4.12 11.66 -20.15
N ALA A 309 -5.17 10.86 -20.07
CA ALA A 309 -5.41 9.73 -20.98
C ALA A 309 -5.51 10.15 -22.46
N GLU A 310 -6.18 11.26 -22.76
CA GLU A 310 -6.33 11.76 -24.14
C GLU A 310 -5.01 12.25 -24.72
N LEU A 311 -4.16 12.87 -23.89
CA LEU A 311 -2.82 13.32 -24.28
C LEU A 311 -1.97 12.11 -24.71
N PHE A 312 -1.90 11.08 -23.87
CA PHE A 312 -1.10 9.89 -24.16
C PHE A 312 -1.71 8.97 -25.23
N ALA A 313 -3.01 9.08 -25.54
CA ALA A 313 -3.64 8.35 -26.64
C ALA A 313 -3.06 8.71 -28.03
N THR A 314 -2.41 9.87 -28.16
CA THR A 314 -1.71 10.29 -29.37
C THR A 314 -0.39 9.56 -29.61
N ALA A 315 0.12 8.82 -28.62
CA ALA A 315 1.41 8.14 -28.71
C ALA A 315 1.47 7.16 -29.90
N ARG A 316 2.62 7.16 -30.58
CA ARG A 316 2.96 6.21 -31.65
C ARG A 316 4.21 5.41 -31.37
N PHE A 317 5.06 5.90 -30.49
CA PHE A 317 6.28 5.20 -30.12
C PHE A 317 6.42 5.14 -28.60
N ALA A 318 7.01 4.05 -28.12
CA ALA A 318 7.53 3.95 -26.77
C ALA A 318 9.03 4.23 -26.80
N ALA A 319 9.47 5.24 -26.05
CA ALA A 319 10.88 5.53 -25.84
C ALA A 319 11.42 4.63 -24.72
N ILE A 320 12.42 3.81 -25.05
CA ILE A 320 12.98 2.80 -24.16
C ILE A 320 14.46 3.05 -23.98
N ARG A 321 14.91 3.01 -22.73
CA ARG A 321 16.34 2.95 -22.40
C ARG A 321 16.80 1.50 -22.36
N ILE A 322 17.89 1.22 -23.06
CA ILE A 322 18.56 -0.08 -23.05
C ILE A 322 19.93 0.08 -22.39
N ALA A 323 20.12 -0.62 -21.28
CA ALA A 323 21.40 -0.73 -20.60
C ALA A 323 22.39 -1.59 -21.42
N PRO A 324 23.72 -1.44 -21.23
CA PRO A 324 24.72 -2.22 -21.96
C PRO A 324 24.59 -3.75 -21.82
N ASP A 325 23.96 -4.22 -20.75
CA ASP A 325 23.66 -5.63 -20.49
C ASP A 325 22.35 -6.13 -21.13
N GLY A 326 21.67 -5.27 -21.90
CA GLY A 326 20.42 -5.56 -22.60
C GLY A 326 19.16 -5.36 -21.74
N ARG A 327 19.26 -4.92 -20.48
CA ARG A 327 18.08 -4.58 -19.68
C ARG A 327 17.36 -3.37 -20.26
N THR A 328 16.04 -3.43 -20.30
CA THR A 328 15.19 -2.38 -20.84
C THR A 328 14.44 -1.65 -19.73
N ARG A 329 14.17 -0.37 -19.95
CA ARG A 329 13.24 0.42 -19.15
C ARG A 329 12.43 1.34 -20.05
N LEU A 330 11.12 1.25 -19.94
CA LEU A 330 10.22 2.22 -20.56
C LEU A 330 10.46 3.59 -19.91
N PHE A 331 10.88 4.57 -20.71
CA PHE A 331 11.25 5.90 -20.25
C PHE A 331 10.12 6.90 -20.47
N ALA A 332 9.55 6.93 -21.67
CA ALA A 332 8.45 7.84 -22.00
C ALA A 332 7.69 7.34 -23.25
N LEU A 333 6.64 8.06 -23.60
CA LEU A 333 5.90 7.89 -24.85
C LEU A 333 6.18 9.06 -25.78
N ALA A 334 6.12 8.81 -27.09
CA ALA A 334 6.39 9.81 -28.11
C ALA A 334 5.33 9.80 -29.21
N ASP A 335 5.10 10.99 -29.79
CA ASP A 335 4.18 11.24 -30.91
C ASP A 335 4.75 10.78 -32.27
N GLU A 336 4.08 11.13 -33.37
CA GLU A 336 4.49 10.76 -34.73
C GLU A 336 5.87 11.32 -35.11
N GLU A 337 6.23 12.48 -34.57
CA GLU A 337 7.49 13.17 -34.76
C GLU A 337 8.59 12.67 -33.81
N ARG A 338 8.30 11.68 -32.96
CA ARG A 338 9.18 11.15 -31.90
C ARG A 338 9.51 12.19 -30.83
N LYS A 339 8.68 13.21 -30.66
CA LYS A 339 8.77 14.14 -29.54
C LYS A 339 8.15 13.49 -28.31
N ILE A 340 8.86 13.56 -27.19
CA ILE A 340 8.39 13.02 -25.92
C ILE A 340 7.13 13.77 -25.50
N ILE A 341 6.07 13.01 -25.24
CA ILE A 341 4.81 13.53 -24.69
C ILE A 341 5.05 13.78 -23.21
N THR A 342 5.09 15.05 -22.83
CA THR A 342 5.14 15.50 -21.44
C THR A 342 3.84 16.22 -21.10
N PRO A 343 3.19 15.92 -19.97
CA PRO A 343 2.08 16.73 -19.51
C PRO A 343 2.55 18.16 -19.23
N GLU A 344 1.75 19.15 -19.61
CA GLU A 344 1.99 20.53 -19.22
C GLU A 344 1.75 20.60 -17.70
N THR A 345 2.81 20.74 -16.92
CA THR A 345 2.70 21.09 -15.50
C THR A 345 2.10 22.49 -15.40
N GLU A 346 0.81 22.58 -15.00
CA GLU A 346 0.21 23.82 -14.50
C GLU A 346 0.82 24.27 -13.16
#